data_AF-B4G950-F1
#
_entry.id   AF-B4G950-F1
#
_cell.length_a   1.000
_cell.length_b   1.000
_cell.length_c   1.000
_cell.angle_alpha   90.00
_cell.angle_beta   90.00
_cell.angle_gamma   90.00
#
_symmetry.space_group_name_H-M   'P 1'
#
loop_
_entity.id
_entity.type
_entity.pdbx_description
1 polymer ?
#
loop_
_entity_poly.entity_id
_entity_poly.type
_entity_poly.pdbx_seq_one_letter_code
_entity_poly.pdbx_strand_id
1 'polypeptide(L)'
;MTRKWQLLALGLVLGLTTVCASFVAGFYSHHEIASRRLQQLIQEDPYAYYISPKIYKVFSFFRTKDEADHRLRQIMKYGFPGLDDLRLYSDFVLSYDRRNRVAHWVCEHLQVDALQSGQVSRQRASYRPDLTVPSNFRSTLADYHRSGFDRGHLAAAGNHRGLQSHCNETFFLTNIAPQIGRGFNSGAWNKLEIYVRDLTLRFGSVYVCTGPLYKPKQRTGGKLSVEFEMIGLSMVAVPTHFFKVIIVESKLPLGKPYMEGYVLPNTALPDGLNLRSFLCDIREIEHYAGLKFFDGCFEISVNK
;
A
#
# COMPACT_ATOMS: atom_id res chain seq x y z
N MET A 1 -18.60 29.02 63.34
CA MET A 1 -18.78 29.06 61.87
C MET A 1 -18.54 27.67 61.31
N THR A 2 -19.47 26.69 61.43
CA THR A 2 -18.96 25.30 61.35
C THR A 2 -19.83 24.22 60.72
N ARG A 3 -21.16 24.28 60.61
CA ARG A 3 -21.93 23.16 60.00
C ARG A 3 -22.77 23.54 58.78
N LYS A 4 -23.41 24.71 58.82
CA LYS A 4 -24.23 25.22 57.69
C LYS A 4 -23.39 25.51 56.43
N TRP A 5 -22.22 26.12 56.60
CA TRP A 5 -21.29 26.40 55.49
C TRP A 5 -20.65 25.13 54.92
N GLN A 6 -20.42 24.09 55.75
CA GLN A 6 -19.93 22.79 55.28
C GLN A 6 -20.99 22.05 54.45
N LEU A 7 -22.26 22.09 54.86
CA LEU A 7 -23.37 21.49 54.11
C LEU A 7 -23.62 22.21 52.76
N LEU A 8 -23.51 23.54 52.75
CA LEU A 8 -23.58 24.32 51.51
C LEU A 8 -22.41 24.02 50.57
N ALA A 9 -21.19 23.95 51.09
CA ALA A 9 -20.01 23.59 50.30
C ALA A 9 -20.11 22.16 49.74
N LEU A 10 -20.58 21.20 50.53
CA LEU A 10 -20.78 19.81 50.10
C LEU A 10 -21.84 19.71 48.99
N GLY A 11 -22.96 20.42 49.13
CA GLY A 11 -24.01 20.47 48.11
C GLY A 11 -23.54 21.11 46.80
N LEU A 12 -22.69 22.14 46.89
CA LEU A 12 -22.12 22.82 45.73
C LEU A 12 -21.08 21.94 45.01
N VAL A 13 -20.25 21.22 45.76
CA VAL A 13 -19.31 20.22 45.22
C VAL A 13 -20.06 19.07 44.54
N LEU A 14 -21.08 18.50 45.18
CA LEU A 14 -21.91 17.42 44.61
C LEU A 14 -22.67 17.88 43.35
N GLY A 15 -23.17 19.11 43.34
CA GLY A 15 -23.79 19.71 42.16
C GLY A 15 -22.80 19.85 41.00
N LEU A 16 -21.61 20.39 41.25
CA LEU A 16 -20.56 20.52 40.24
C LEU A 16 -20.07 19.17 39.73
N THR A 17 -19.87 18.18 40.59
CA THR A 17 -19.43 16.85 40.15
C THR A 17 -20.49 16.15 39.30
N THR A 18 -21.77 16.32 39.63
CA THR A 18 -22.87 15.71 38.88
C THR A 18 -23.05 16.38 37.52
N VAL A 19 -22.89 17.71 37.43
CA VAL A 19 -22.89 18.45 36.15
C VAL A 19 -21.70 18.05 35.29
N CYS A 20 -20.48 17.98 35.86
CA CYS A 20 -19.30 17.53 35.15
C CYS A 20 -19.44 16.07 34.68
N ALA A 21 -19.92 15.15 35.53
CA ALA A 21 -20.13 13.75 35.17
C ALA A 21 -21.17 13.59 34.05
N SER A 22 -22.28 14.35 34.12
CA SER A 22 -23.33 14.34 33.09
C SER A 22 -22.84 14.91 31.77
N PHE A 23 -22.03 15.98 31.80
CA PHE A 23 -21.41 16.56 30.61
C PHE A 23 -20.42 15.59 29.96
N VAL A 24 -19.55 14.94 30.76
CA VAL A 24 -18.59 13.94 30.27
C VAL A 24 -19.33 12.72 29.69
N ALA A 25 -20.36 12.21 30.37
CA ALA A 25 -21.17 11.09 29.89
C ALA A 25 -21.93 11.43 28.59
N GLY A 26 -22.46 12.65 28.49
CA GLY A 26 -23.10 13.16 27.28
C GLY A 26 -22.11 13.27 26.11
N PHE A 27 -20.91 13.79 26.36
CA PHE A 27 -19.85 13.90 25.35
C PHE A 27 -19.35 12.52 24.90
N TYR A 28 -19.17 11.58 25.84
CA TYR A 28 -18.84 10.19 25.55
C TYR A 28 -19.91 9.51 24.69
N SER A 29 -21.18 9.70 25.02
CA SER A 29 -22.30 9.13 24.26
C SER A 29 -22.41 9.71 22.84
N HIS A 30 -22.25 11.04 22.70
CA HIS A 30 -22.20 11.70 21.40
C HIS A 30 -21.00 11.24 20.57
N HIS A 31 -19.84 11.06 21.20
CA HIS A 31 -18.63 10.53 20.58
C HIS A 31 -18.85 9.09 20.07
N GLU A 32 -19.51 8.24 20.84
CA GLU A 32 -19.77 6.86 20.45
C GLU A 32 -20.76 6.78 19.28
N ILE A 33 -21.79 7.63 19.27
CA ILE A 33 -22.73 7.75 18.15
C ILE A 33 -22.03 8.26 16.88
N ALA A 34 -21.22 9.31 17.00
CA ALA A 34 -20.46 9.85 15.87
C ALA A 34 -19.46 8.82 15.30
N SER A 35 -18.82 8.06 16.18
CA SER A 35 -17.89 6.98 15.79
C SER A 35 -18.60 5.84 15.05
N ARG A 36 -19.78 5.42 15.53
CA ARG A 36 -20.58 4.37 14.86
C ARG A 36 -21.05 4.84 13.48
N ARG A 37 -21.49 6.09 13.35
CA ARG A 37 -21.87 6.69 12.06
C ARG A 37 -20.70 6.83 11.11
N LEU A 38 -19.52 7.22 11.60
CA LEU A 38 -18.31 7.26 10.79
C LEU A 38 -17.89 5.86 10.33
N GLN A 39 -18.03 4.83 11.18
CA GLN A 39 -17.79 3.44 10.77
C GLN A 39 -18.78 2.97 9.70
N GLN A 40 -20.07 3.33 9.81
CA GLN A 40 -21.06 3.06 8.76
C GLN A 40 -20.70 3.81 7.46
N LEU A 41 -20.33 5.08 7.56
CA LEU A 41 -19.87 5.88 6.41
C LEU A 41 -18.61 5.32 5.75
N ILE A 42 -17.64 4.81 6.51
CA ILE A 42 -16.43 4.15 5.96
C ILE A 42 -16.80 2.83 5.29
N GLN A 43 -17.81 2.11 5.79
CA GLN A 43 -18.30 0.88 5.17
C GLN A 43 -19.09 1.14 3.89
N GLU A 44 -19.76 2.29 3.80
CA GLU A 44 -20.57 2.70 2.64
C GLU A 44 -19.76 3.47 1.59
N ASP A 45 -18.74 4.22 2.01
CA ASP A 45 -17.91 5.09 1.16
C ASP A 45 -16.43 5.03 1.57
N PRO A 46 -15.55 4.40 0.75
CA PRO A 46 -14.11 4.40 0.95
C PRO A 46 -13.49 5.80 1.00
N TYR A 47 -14.14 6.82 0.45
CA TYR A 47 -13.69 8.21 0.49
C TYR A 47 -13.86 8.84 1.89
N ALA A 48 -14.81 8.35 2.69
CA ALA A 48 -14.97 8.75 4.09
C ALA A 48 -13.75 8.37 4.93
N TYR A 49 -13.04 7.30 4.56
CA TYR A 49 -11.78 6.91 5.17
C TYR A 49 -10.67 7.95 4.98
N TYR A 50 -10.64 8.64 3.84
CA TYR A 50 -9.66 9.70 3.53
C TYR A 50 -9.86 10.97 4.36
N ILE A 51 -11.12 11.31 4.68
CA ILE A 51 -11.44 12.45 5.56
C ILE A 51 -11.39 12.04 7.04
N SER A 52 -11.46 10.73 7.31
CA SER A 52 -11.51 10.19 8.66
C SER A 52 -10.39 10.72 9.58
N PRO A 53 -9.11 10.92 9.18
CA PRO A 53 -8.09 11.44 10.09
C PRO A 53 -8.33 12.90 10.50
N LYS A 54 -8.97 13.71 9.64
CA LYS A 54 -9.37 15.10 9.96
C LYS A 54 -10.59 15.12 10.90
N ILE A 55 -11.50 14.16 10.74
CA ILE A 55 -12.68 13.98 11.58
C ILE A 55 -12.30 13.36 12.94
N TYR A 56 -11.41 12.37 12.97
CA TYR A 56 -10.88 11.71 14.17
C TYR A 56 -10.13 12.69 15.07
N LYS A 57 -9.47 13.72 14.51
CA LYS A 57 -8.83 14.79 15.29
C LYS A 57 -9.83 15.62 16.11
N VAL A 58 -11.09 15.67 15.71
CA VAL A 58 -12.20 16.31 16.45
C VAL A 58 -12.76 15.39 17.53
N PHE A 59 -12.63 14.08 17.37
CA PHE A 59 -13.23 13.06 18.23
C PHE A 59 -12.23 12.33 19.15
N SER A 60 -10.94 12.62 19.11
CA SER A 60 -9.88 11.84 19.78
C SER A 60 -9.83 11.94 21.32
N PHE A 61 -10.86 12.49 21.98
CA PHE A 61 -10.84 12.70 23.43
C PHE A 61 -10.99 11.40 24.24
N PHE A 62 -11.50 10.29 23.66
CA PHE A 62 -11.83 9.07 24.42
C PHE A 62 -11.54 7.72 23.74
N ARG A 63 -10.63 7.60 22.75
CA ARG A 63 -10.36 6.25 22.17
C ARG A 63 -8.90 5.92 21.91
N THR A 64 -8.51 4.78 22.48
CA THR A 64 -7.37 3.92 22.12
C THR A 64 -7.81 2.96 20.99
N LYS A 65 -7.30 3.16 19.78
CA LYS A 65 -7.38 2.17 18.68
C LYS A 65 -6.19 2.39 17.74
N ASP A 66 -4.98 2.25 18.29
CA ASP A 66 -3.76 2.79 17.69
C ASP A 66 -3.04 1.89 16.67
N GLU A 67 -3.29 0.57 16.58
CA GLU A 67 -2.38 -0.28 15.78
C GLU A 67 -2.59 -0.23 14.25
N ALA A 68 -3.83 -0.37 13.76
CA ALA A 68 -4.11 -0.35 12.32
C ALA A 68 -3.93 1.05 11.69
N ASP A 69 -4.31 2.08 12.46
CA ASP A 69 -4.13 3.48 12.06
C ASP A 69 -2.65 3.89 12.06
N HIS A 70 -1.82 3.28 12.92
CA HIS A 70 -0.38 3.51 12.89
C HIS A 70 0.27 2.92 11.64
N ARG A 71 0.00 1.64 11.32
CA ARG A 71 0.70 0.97 10.21
C ARG A 71 0.33 1.56 8.85
N LEU A 72 -0.95 1.89 8.62
CA LEU A 72 -1.33 2.58 7.39
C LEU A 72 -0.60 3.93 7.28
N ARG A 73 -0.67 4.77 8.31
CA ARG A 73 -0.07 6.11 8.29
C ARG A 73 1.44 6.03 8.09
N GLN A 74 2.08 5.00 8.63
CA GLN A 74 3.47 4.70 8.33
C GLN A 74 3.63 4.40 6.85
N ILE A 75 2.94 3.40 6.29
CA ILE A 75 3.11 2.98 4.89
C ILE A 75 2.83 4.13 3.91
N MET A 76 1.76 4.89 4.16
CA MET A 76 1.29 5.98 3.30
C MET A 76 1.79 7.35 3.74
N LYS A 77 2.95 7.42 4.43
CA LYS A 77 3.59 8.67 4.88
C LYS A 77 3.69 9.72 3.78
N TYR A 78 3.96 9.28 2.56
CA TYR A 78 4.17 10.13 1.39
C TYR A 78 2.92 10.32 0.51
N GLY A 79 1.75 9.93 1.01
CA GLY A 79 0.47 10.06 0.31
C GLY A 79 0.11 8.85 -0.55
N PHE A 80 -1.06 8.92 -1.16
CA PHE A 80 -1.64 7.87 -2.00
C PHE A 80 -1.38 8.17 -3.48
N PRO A 81 -0.82 7.21 -4.26
CA PRO A 81 -0.60 7.41 -5.69
C PRO A 81 -1.87 7.68 -6.52
N GLY A 82 -2.98 7.11 -6.07
CA GLY A 82 -4.33 7.25 -6.60
C GLY A 82 -5.32 6.70 -5.56
N LEU A 83 -6.64 6.77 -5.81
CA LEU A 83 -7.65 6.43 -4.80
C LEU A 83 -8.68 5.37 -5.25
N ASP A 84 -8.49 4.75 -6.42
CA ASP A 84 -9.42 3.73 -6.91
C ASP A 84 -9.33 2.44 -6.08
N ASP A 85 -10.48 1.85 -5.72
CA ASP A 85 -10.66 0.60 -4.96
C ASP A 85 -9.49 0.26 -3.98
N LEU A 86 -9.29 1.12 -2.98
CA LEU A 86 -8.24 0.95 -1.97
C LEU A 86 -8.50 -0.27 -1.08
N ARG A 87 -7.47 -1.08 -0.89
CA ARG A 87 -7.45 -2.23 0.02
C ARG A 87 -6.29 -2.15 0.99
N LEU A 88 -6.61 -2.44 2.25
CA LEU A 88 -5.72 -2.38 3.39
C LEU A 88 -5.38 -3.81 3.80
N TYR A 89 -4.08 -4.14 3.76
CA TYR A 89 -3.56 -5.37 4.34
C TYR A 89 -2.73 -5.03 5.57
N SER A 90 -2.31 -6.04 6.31
CA SER A 90 -1.61 -5.87 7.59
C SER A 90 -0.29 -5.12 7.44
N ASP A 91 0.37 -5.22 6.28
CA ASP A 91 1.73 -4.69 6.09
C ASP A 91 2.01 -4.08 4.70
N PHE A 92 0.96 -3.89 3.89
CA PHE A 92 1.00 -3.16 2.63
C PHE A 92 -0.39 -2.60 2.30
N VAL A 93 -0.44 -1.65 1.37
CA VAL A 93 -1.67 -1.02 0.89
C VAL A 93 -1.70 -1.15 -0.62
N LEU A 94 -2.84 -1.47 -1.21
CA LEU A 94 -2.97 -1.48 -2.67
C LEU A 94 -4.23 -0.77 -3.14
N SER A 95 -4.21 -0.36 -4.40
CA SER A 95 -5.37 0.09 -5.17
C SER A 95 -5.66 -0.97 -6.23
N TYR A 96 -6.88 -1.49 -6.31
CA TYR A 96 -7.20 -2.61 -7.19
C TYR A 96 -7.91 -2.19 -8.48
N ASP A 97 -7.36 -2.57 -9.63
CA ASP A 97 -8.03 -2.37 -10.92
C ASP A 97 -9.02 -3.52 -11.16
N ARG A 98 -10.29 -3.30 -10.80
CA ARG A 98 -11.38 -4.25 -11.04
C ARG A 98 -11.57 -4.62 -12.52
N ARG A 99 -11.19 -3.73 -13.44
CA ARG A 99 -11.30 -3.97 -14.89
C ARG A 99 -10.16 -4.86 -15.39
N ASN A 100 -8.94 -4.68 -14.90
CA ASN A 100 -7.79 -5.48 -15.32
C ASN A 100 -7.52 -6.70 -14.41
N ARG A 101 -8.21 -6.78 -13.26
CA ARG A 101 -8.07 -7.85 -12.25
C ARG A 101 -6.65 -7.97 -11.67
N VAL A 102 -5.92 -6.86 -11.66
CA VAL A 102 -4.59 -6.68 -11.04
C VAL A 102 -4.60 -5.37 -10.24
N ALA A 103 -3.61 -5.13 -9.37
CA ALA A 103 -3.53 -3.83 -8.71
C ALA A 103 -3.15 -2.72 -9.70
N HIS A 104 -3.66 -1.50 -9.50
CA HIS A 104 -3.09 -0.28 -10.08
C HIS A 104 -1.69 -0.02 -9.50
N TRP A 105 -1.58 -0.16 -8.18
CA TRP A 105 -0.33 -0.01 -7.44
C TRP A 105 -0.43 -0.69 -6.06
N VAL A 106 0.73 -1.00 -5.49
CA VAL A 106 0.92 -1.53 -4.15
C VAL A 106 2.04 -0.76 -3.45
N CYS A 107 1.76 -0.20 -2.28
CA CYS A 107 2.71 0.51 -1.43
C CYS A 107 3.13 -0.33 -0.23
N GLU A 108 4.44 -0.39 0.02
CA GLU A 108 5.06 -1.07 1.15
C GLU A 108 6.00 -0.09 1.88
N HIS A 109 6.14 -0.26 3.20
CA HIS A 109 7.17 0.42 3.99
C HIS A 109 8.04 -0.62 4.68
N LEU A 110 9.25 -0.79 4.17
CA LEU A 110 10.21 -1.77 4.67
C LEU A 110 11.03 -1.14 5.78
N GLN A 111 11.09 -1.84 6.91
CA GLN A 111 11.91 -1.49 8.06
C GLN A 111 12.90 -2.61 8.33
N VAL A 112 14.13 -2.25 8.70
CA VAL A 112 15.22 -3.20 8.94
C VAL A 112 14.84 -4.30 9.94
N ASP A 113 14.18 -3.94 11.04
CA ASP A 113 13.78 -4.88 12.10
C ASP A 113 12.81 -5.95 11.58
N ALA A 114 11.87 -5.57 10.70
CA ALA A 114 10.91 -6.49 10.11
C ALA A 114 11.56 -7.49 9.15
N LEU A 115 12.62 -7.09 8.43
CA LEU A 115 13.33 -7.94 7.46
C LEU A 115 14.23 -8.99 8.12
N GLN A 116 14.74 -8.70 9.32
CA GLN A 116 15.65 -9.55 10.07
C GLN A 116 14.93 -10.58 10.95
N SER A 117 13.60 -10.50 11.06
CA SER A 117 12.80 -11.52 11.75
C SER A 117 12.91 -12.88 11.04
N GLY A 118 13.43 -13.88 11.75
CA GLY A 118 13.73 -15.22 11.22
C GLY A 118 12.59 -16.23 11.27
N GLN A 119 11.36 -15.81 11.62
CA GLN A 119 10.27 -16.75 11.96
C GLN A 119 9.25 -16.99 10.84
N VAL A 120 9.44 -16.38 9.66
CA VAL A 120 8.49 -16.45 8.54
C VAL A 120 8.97 -17.39 7.44
N SER A 121 8.08 -18.28 6.99
CA SER A 121 8.33 -19.21 5.89
C SER A 121 7.31 -19.00 4.79
N ARG A 122 7.81 -18.67 3.59
CA ARG A 122 7.02 -18.52 2.36
C ARG A 122 6.29 -19.82 1.98
N GLN A 123 6.84 -20.98 2.34
CA GLN A 123 6.27 -22.29 2.00
C GLN A 123 4.94 -22.55 2.73
N ARG A 124 4.66 -21.83 3.82
CA ARG A 124 3.39 -21.91 4.56
C ARG A 124 2.29 -21.06 3.94
N ALA A 125 2.59 -20.24 2.93
CA ALA A 125 1.64 -19.38 2.26
C ALA A 125 1.17 -20.01 0.94
N SER A 126 -0.12 -19.88 0.63
CA SER A 126 -0.73 -20.39 -0.59
C SER A 126 -1.48 -19.29 -1.31
N TYR A 127 -1.35 -19.26 -2.64
CA TYR A 127 -2.09 -18.32 -3.46
C TYR A 127 -3.59 -18.55 -3.32
N ARG A 128 -4.34 -17.48 -3.10
CA ARG A 128 -5.79 -17.55 -2.94
C ARG A 128 -6.49 -16.31 -3.48
N PRO A 129 -7.70 -16.45 -4.05
CA PRO A 129 -8.51 -15.30 -4.39
C PRO A 129 -8.84 -14.47 -3.13
N ASP A 130 -8.93 -13.15 -3.28
CA ASP A 130 -9.43 -12.29 -2.22
C ASP A 130 -10.96 -12.27 -2.26
N LEU A 131 -11.60 -12.82 -1.22
CA LEU A 131 -13.06 -12.94 -1.16
C LEU A 131 -13.77 -11.61 -0.92
N THR A 132 -13.05 -10.55 -0.54
CA THR A 132 -13.59 -9.18 -0.41
C THR A 132 -13.82 -8.50 -1.76
N VAL A 133 -13.19 -8.99 -2.83
CA VAL A 133 -13.45 -8.53 -4.20
C VAL A 133 -14.72 -9.21 -4.71
N PRO A 134 -15.73 -8.48 -5.24
CA PRO A 134 -16.89 -9.14 -5.87
C PRO A 134 -16.45 -10.10 -6.98
N SER A 135 -17.13 -11.24 -7.10
CA SER A 135 -16.70 -12.35 -7.98
C SER A 135 -16.43 -11.93 -9.43
N ASN A 136 -17.22 -11.00 -9.98
CA ASN A 136 -17.09 -10.53 -11.37
C ASN A 136 -15.80 -9.74 -11.64
N PHE A 137 -15.10 -9.31 -10.59
CA PHE A 137 -13.85 -8.55 -10.66
C PHE A 137 -12.68 -9.31 -10.05
N ARG A 138 -12.85 -10.59 -9.70
CA ARG A 138 -11.87 -11.36 -8.95
C ARG A 138 -11.10 -12.29 -9.87
N SER A 139 -9.77 -12.18 -9.90
CA SER A 139 -8.91 -13.21 -10.50
C SER A 139 -8.90 -14.49 -9.66
N THR A 140 -8.79 -15.63 -10.33
CA THR A 140 -8.73 -16.96 -9.70
C THR A 140 -7.46 -17.72 -10.08
N LEU A 141 -7.17 -18.81 -9.38
CA LEU A 141 -6.02 -19.66 -9.71
C LEU A 141 -6.17 -20.33 -11.09
N ALA A 142 -7.41 -20.54 -11.54
CA ALA A 142 -7.69 -21.12 -12.85
C ALA A 142 -7.24 -20.19 -13.99
N ASP A 143 -7.30 -18.87 -13.79
CA ASP A 143 -6.88 -17.90 -14.82
C ASP A 143 -5.37 -17.97 -15.10
N TYR A 144 -4.57 -18.29 -14.07
CA TYR A 144 -3.11 -18.41 -14.19
C TYR A 144 -2.66 -19.81 -14.62
N HIS A 145 -3.47 -20.84 -14.38
CA HIS A 145 -3.11 -22.23 -14.65
C HIS A 145 -2.90 -22.46 -16.16
N ARG A 146 -1.68 -22.88 -16.53
CA ARG A 146 -1.25 -23.10 -17.93
C ARG A 146 -1.39 -21.86 -18.84
N SER A 147 -1.40 -20.66 -18.26
CA SER A 147 -1.47 -19.41 -19.02
C SER A 147 -0.15 -19.02 -19.71
N GLY A 148 0.98 -19.62 -19.30
CA GLY A 148 2.32 -19.19 -19.70
C GLY A 148 2.92 -18.10 -18.80
N PHE A 149 2.14 -17.58 -17.83
CA PHE A 149 2.57 -16.55 -16.90
C PHE A 149 2.65 -17.07 -15.46
N ASP A 150 3.64 -16.56 -14.73
CA ASP A 150 3.73 -16.73 -13.29
C ASP A 150 2.75 -15.82 -12.56
N ARG A 151 2.40 -16.24 -11.34
CA ARG A 151 1.74 -15.40 -10.34
C ARG A 151 2.78 -14.47 -9.71
N GLY A 152 3.06 -13.36 -10.38
CA GLY A 152 4.06 -12.38 -9.98
C GLY A 152 3.57 -11.48 -8.85
N HIS A 153 4.36 -11.36 -7.78
CA HIS A 153 4.03 -10.50 -6.65
C HIS A 153 4.33 -9.03 -6.97
N LEU A 154 3.47 -8.12 -6.51
CA LEU A 154 3.75 -6.68 -6.51
C LEU A 154 4.40 -6.27 -5.17
N ALA A 155 3.72 -6.52 -4.04
CA ALA A 155 4.34 -6.59 -2.72
C ALA A 155 4.98 -7.96 -2.53
N ALA A 156 6.31 -8.00 -2.45
CA ALA A 156 7.06 -9.25 -2.46
C ALA A 156 6.97 -9.93 -1.09
N ALA A 157 6.61 -11.21 -1.05
CA ALA A 157 6.55 -11.99 0.19
C ALA A 157 7.83 -11.89 1.06
N GLY A 158 8.99 -11.74 0.41
CA GLY A 158 10.28 -11.59 1.08
C GLY A 158 10.45 -10.29 1.88
N ASN A 159 9.59 -9.29 1.67
CA ASN A 159 9.60 -8.01 2.39
C ASN A 159 8.82 -8.10 3.72
N HIS A 160 7.91 -9.06 3.86
CA HIS A 160 6.98 -9.17 4.98
C HIS A 160 7.36 -10.30 5.94
N ARG A 161 8.53 -10.17 6.56
CA ARG A 161 9.12 -11.21 7.44
C ARG A 161 8.83 -11.02 8.92
N GLY A 162 8.17 -9.93 9.32
CA GLY A 162 7.82 -9.68 10.72
C GLY A 162 6.88 -10.73 11.29
N LEU A 163 5.79 -11.04 10.58
CA LEU A 163 4.77 -12.02 10.99
C LEU A 163 4.35 -12.90 9.81
N GLN A 164 4.02 -14.15 10.08
CA GLN A 164 3.58 -15.09 9.03
C GLN A 164 2.27 -14.64 8.37
N SER A 165 1.38 -13.97 9.11
CA SER A 165 0.14 -13.39 8.56
C SER A 165 0.44 -12.36 7.47
N HIS A 166 1.40 -11.47 7.69
CA HIS A 166 1.78 -10.44 6.71
C HIS A 166 2.28 -11.08 5.41
N CYS A 167 3.15 -12.09 5.52
CA CYS A 167 3.60 -12.87 4.38
C CYS A 167 2.43 -13.58 3.67
N ASN A 168 1.51 -14.19 4.42
CA ASN A 168 0.37 -14.91 3.84
C ASN A 168 -0.55 -13.98 3.04
N GLU A 169 -0.71 -12.73 3.44
CA GLU A 169 -1.54 -11.75 2.74
C GLU A 169 -0.97 -11.35 1.38
N THR A 170 0.35 -11.40 1.18
CA THR A 170 0.95 -11.15 -0.13
C THR A 170 0.56 -12.17 -1.21
N PHE A 171 0.03 -13.33 -0.80
CA PHE A 171 -0.44 -14.38 -1.70
C PHE A 171 -1.90 -14.21 -2.12
N PHE A 172 -2.59 -13.15 -1.69
CA PHE A 172 -3.88 -12.79 -2.26
C PHE A 172 -3.70 -12.38 -3.72
N LEU A 173 -4.57 -12.89 -4.60
CA LEU A 173 -4.47 -12.62 -6.04
C LEU A 173 -4.69 -11.13 -6.42
N THR A 174 -5.21 -10.31 -5.51
CA THR A 174 -5.25 -8.84 -5.63
C THR A 174 -3.85 -8.21 -5.69
N ASN A 175 -2.85 -8.84 -5.07
CA ASN A 175 -1.43 -8.45 -5.10
C ASN A 175 -0.66 -9.10 -6.27
N ILE A 176 -1.34 -9.86 -7.13
CA ILE A 176 -0.70 -10.67 -8.17
C ILE A 176 -1.02 -10.11 -9.55
N ALA A 177 0.00 -10.09 -10.41
CA ALA A 177 -0.13 -9.81 -11.82
C ALA A 177 0.58 -10.89 -12.67
N PRO A 178 0.13 -11.15 -13.91
CA PRO A 178 0.81 -12.06 -14.83
C PRO A 178 2.21 -11.57 -15.16
N GLN A 179 3.23 -12.34 -14.80
CA GLN A 179 4.63 -12.04 -15.07
C GLN A 179 5.28 -13.15 -15.89
N ILE A 180 6.20 -12.79 -16.78
CA ILE A 180 7.06 -13.78 -17.44
C ILE A 180 7.90 -14.48 -16.36
N GLY A 181 7.91 -15.81 -16.36
CA GLY A 181 8.54 -16.57 -15.28
C GLY A 181 10.07 -16.52 -15.30
N ARG A 182 10.68 -17.21 -16.27
CA ARG A 182 12.14 -17.27 -16.42
C ARG A 182 12.67 -15.96 -17.02
N GLY A 183 13.74 -15.43 -16.44
CA GLY A 183 14.40 -14.19 -16.90
C GLY A 183 13.76 -12.91 -16.37
N PHE A 184 12.46 -12.91 -16.05
CA PHE A 184 11.77 -11.76 -15.46
C PHE A 184 11.43 -11.94 -13.98
N ASN A 185 10.34 -12.62 -13.63
CA ASN A 185 9.88 -12.80 -12.23
C ASN A 185 10.97 -13.41 -11.34
N SER A 186 11.51 -14.56 -11.76
CA SER A 186 12.61 -15.25 -11.07
C SER A 186 14.01 -14.66 -11.35
N GLY A 187 14.09 -13.67 -12.23
CA GLY A 187 15.34 -13.08 -12.73
C GLY A 187 15.45 -11.60 -12.36
N ALA A 188 15.33 -10.72 -13.35
CA ALA A 188 15.53 -9.28 -13.19
C ALA A 188 14.62 -8.64 -12.14
N TRP A 189 13.36 -9.07 -12.04
CA TRP A 189 12.39 -8.55 -11.06
C TRP A 189 12.80 -8.90 -9.63
N ASN A 190 13.13 -10.17 -9.36
CA ASN A 190 13.66 -10.59 -8.06
C ASN A 190 14.98 -9.87 -7.69
N LYS A 191 15.87 -9.60 -8.66
CA LYS A 191 17.08 -8.79 -8.41
C LYS A 191 16.73 -7.38 -7.92
N LEU A 192 15.73 -6.74 -8.53
CA LEU A 192 15.24 -5.43 -8.09
C LEU A 192 14.61 -5.51 -6.69
N GLU A 193 13.85 -6.57 -6.38
CA GLU A 193 13.30 -6.79 -5.04
C GLU A 193 14.40 -7.01 -3.99
N ILE A 194 15.47 -7.73 -4.32
CA ILE A 194 16.66 -7.88 -3.45
C ILE A 194 17.30 -6.51 -3.22
N TYR A 195 17.48 -5.73 -4.29
CA TYR A 195 18.06 -4.39 -4.18
C TYR A 195 17.25 -3.46 -3.25
N VAL A 196 15.91 -3.50 -3.30
CA VAL A 196 15.06 -2.74 -2.36
C VAL A 196 15.34 -3.16 -0.91
N ARG A 197 15.44 -4.47 -0.64
CA ARG A 197 15.79 -4.96 0.71
C ARG A 197 17.20 -4.54 1.13
N ASP A 198 18.17 -4.56 0.23
CA ASP A 198 19.53 -4.09 0.50
C ASP A 198 19.57 -2.59 0.82
N LEU A 199 18.74 -1.78 0.14
CA LEU A 199 18.53 -0.38 0.52
C LEU A 199 17.97 -0.28 1.94
N THR A 200 16.99 -1.09 2.31
CA THR A 200 16.46 -1.09 3.69
C THR A 200 17.53 -1.47 4.71
N LEU A 201 18.36 -2.47 4.44
CA LEU A 201 19.47 -2.82 5.35
C LEU A 201 20.48 -1.68 5.49
N ARG A 202 20.74 -0.92 4.41
CA ARG A 202 21.69 0.21 4.41
C ARG A 202 21.12 1.48 5.00
N PHE A 203 19.85 1.79 4.80
CA PHE A 203 19.23 3.08 5.15
C PHE A 203 18.24 2.99 6.32
N GLY A 204 17.83 1.79 6.71
CA GLY A 204 16.94 1.51 7.84
C GLY A 204 15.45 1.53 7.48
N SER A 205 15.04 2.50 6.67
CA SER A 205 13.65 2.76 6.28
C SER A 205 13.57 3.06 4.79
N VAL A 206 12.73 2.29 4.07
CA VAL A 206 12.51 2.44 2.62
C VAL A 206 11.04 2.26 2.30
N TYR A 207 10.51 3.14 1.46
CA TYR A 207 9.16 3.04 0.92
C TYR A 207 9.25 2.60 -0.52
N VAL A 208 8.33 1.72 -0.94
CA VAL A 208 8.27 1.28 -2.34
C VAL A 208 6.83 1.25 -2.81
N CYS A 209 6.58 1.86 -3.96
CA CYS A 209 5.35 1.72 -4.71
C CYS A 209 5.62 0.88 -5.96
N THR A 210 4.88 -0.20 -6.12
CA THR A 210 5.04 -1.16 -7.22
C THR A 210 3.75 -1.26 -8.01
N GLY A 211 3.79 -1.32 -9.34
CA GLY A 211 2.59 -1.54 -10.13
C GLY A 211 2.84 -1.95 -11.58
N PRO A 212 1.80 -2.38 -12.29
CA PRO A 212 1.85 -2.64 -13.72
C PRO A 212 1.79 -1.37 -14.57
N LEU A 213 2.28 -1.44 -15.80
CA LEU A 213 2.09 -0.42 -16.85
C LEU A 213 1.64 -1.05 -18.17
N TYR A 214 0.86 -0.28 -18.92
CA TYR A 214 0.39 -0.61 -20.26
C TYR A 214 0.89 0.44 -21.26
N LYS A 215 2.18 0.37 -21.62
CA LYS A 215 2.84 1.37 -22.45
C LYS A 215 2.43 1.23 -23.93
N PRO A 216 2.18 2.34 -24.64
CA PRO A 216 1.84 2.30 -26.05
C PRO A 216 3.04 1.85 -26.89
N LYS A 217 2.75 1.21 -28.02
CA LYS A 217 3.72 0.91 -29.09
C LYS A 217 3.27 1.62 -30.37
N GLN A 218 4.23 2.01 -31.19
CA GLN A 218 3.94 2.59 -32.50
C GLN A 218 3.52 1.49 -33.48
N ARG A 219 2.37 1.67 -34.13
CA ARG A 219 1.90 0.82 -35.23
C ARG A 219 2.32 1.40 -36.58
N THR A 220 2.16 0.59 -37.62
CA THR A 220 2.27 1.02 -39.02
C THR A 220 1.46 2.30 -39.26
N GLY A 221 2.07 3.28 -39.92
CA GLY A 221 1.46 4.60 -40.16
C GLY A 221 1.60 5.60 -39.01
N GLY A 222 2.47 5.34 -38.03
CA GLY A 222 2.85 6.31 -37.01
C GLY A 222 1.88 6.47 -35.83
N LYS A 223 0.75 5.76 -35.84
CA LYS A 223 -0.25 5.78 -34.76
C LYS A 223 0.25 5.03 -33.52
N LEU A 224 -0.10 5.51 -32.33
CA LEU A 224 0.18 4.82 -31.07
C LEU A 224 -1.02 3.96 -30.67
N SER A 225 -0.76 2.74 -30.18
CA SER A 225 -1.78 1.88 -29.58
C SER A 225 -1.22 1.15 -28.38
N VAL A 226 -2.09 0.84 -27.42
CA VAL A 226 -1.78 -0.06 -26.31
C VAL A 226 -2.36 -1.44 -26.64
N GLU A 227 -1.52 -2.47 -26.55
CA GLU A 227 -1.89 -3.87 -26.80
C GLU A 227 -1.27 -4.74 -25.70
N PHE A 228 -2.09 -5.63 -25.13
CA PHE A 228 -1.68 -6.57 -24.11
C PHE A 228 -2.59 -7.80 -24.11
N GLU A 229 -2.05 -8.93 -23.69
CA GLU A 229 -2.78 -10.19 -23.56
C GLU A 229 -3.70 -10.17 -22.33
N MET A 230 -4.74 -11.00 -22.35
CA MET A 230 -5.56 -11.30 -21.19
C MET A 230 -5.62 -12.81 -20.99
N ILE A 231 -5.51 -13.26 -19.74
CA ILE A 231 -5.50 -14.69 -19.40
C ILE A 231 -6.75 -15.10 -18.62
N GLY A 232 -7.15 -16.35 -18.81
CA GLY A 232 -8.27 -16.95 -18.09
C GLY A 232 -9.65 -16.44 -18.50
N LEU A 233 -10.68 -17.04 -17.91
CA LEU A 233 -12.08 -16.65 -18.16
C LEU A 233 -12.41 -15.29 -17.52
N SER A 234 -11.67 -14.92 -16.47
CA SER A 234 -11.82 -13.63 -15.79
C SER A 234 -11.17 -12.47 -16.56
N MET A 235 -10.49 -12.75 -17.68
CA MET A 235 -9.78 -11.76 -18.51
C MET A 235 -8.79 -10.92 -17.70
N VAL A 236 -7.88 -11.59 -16.99
CA VAL A 236 -6.83 -10.93 -16.20
C VAL A 236 -5.81 -10.33 -17.16
N ALA A 237 -5.60 -9.01 -17.09
CA ALA A 237 -4.69 -8.31 -17.99
C ALA A 237 -3.23 -8.68 -17.71
N VAL A 238 -2.45 -8.89 -18.77
CA VAL A 238 -1.01 -9.10 -18.72
C VAL A 238 -0.30 -7.76 -18.92
N PRO A 239 0.36 -7.18 -17.89
CA PRO A 239 1.04 -5.90 -18.03
C PRO A 239 2.16 -5.95 -19.06
N THR A 240 2.34 -4.85 -19.81
CA THR A 240 3.47 -4.73 -20.76
C THR A 240 4.79 -4.51 -20.03
N HIS A 241 4.74 -3.80 -18.91
CA HIS A 241 5.88 -3.45 -18.08
C HIS A 241 5.43 -3.44 -16.61
N PHE A 242 6.39 -3.43 -15.70
CA PHE A 242 6.19 -3.15 -14.29
C PHE A 242 7.09 -2.00 -13.85
N PHE A 243 6.64 -1.25 -12.85
CA PHE A 243 7.41 -0.18 -12.25
C PHE A 243 7.67 -0.42 -10.77
N LYS A 244 8.76 0.16 -10.27
CA LYS A 244 8.95 0.46 -8.85
C LYS A 244 9.37 1.91 -8.68
N VAL A 245 8.71 2.63 -7.78
CA VAL A 245 9.16 3.93 -7.27
C VAL A 245 9.62 3.69 -5.84
N ILE A 246 10.90 3.92 -5.58
CA ILE A 246 11.55 3.67 -4.30
C ILE A 246 11.87 5.00 -3.66
N ILE A 247 11.46 5.23 -2.41
CA ILE A 247 11.80 6.42 -1.63
C ILE A 247 12.69 5.97 -0.48
N VAL A 248 13.90 6.53 -0.42
CA VAL A 248 14.89 6.20 0.58
C VAL A 248 15.08 7.39 1.51
N GLU A 249 14.86 7.16 2.81
CA GLU A 249 15.05 8.20 3.81
C GLU A 249 16.53 8.46 4.08
N SER A 250 16.88 9.74 4.24
CA SER A 250 18.22 10.13 4.65
C SER A 250 18.47 9.75 6.11
N LYS A 251 19.66 9.20 6.38
CA LYS A 251 20.16 8.98 7.75
C LYS A 251 20.64 10.26 8.44
N LEU A 252 20.92 11.31 7.67
CA LEU A 252 21.36 12.60 8.22
C LEU A 252 20.16 13.37 8.79
N PRO A 253 20.30 14.02 9.97
CA PRO A 253 19.29 14.94 10.50
C PRO A 253 18.93 15.99 9.44
N LEU A 254 17.63 16.21 9.21
CA LEU A 254 17.09 17.14 8.21
C LEU A 254 17.40 16.79 6.73
N GLY A 255 18.05 15.66 6.45
CA GLY A 255 18.27 15.22 5.08
C GLY A 255 16.95 14.89 4.39
N LYS A 256 16.78 15.36 3.17
CA LYS A 256 15.60 15.06 2.35
C LYS A 256 15.67 13.61 1.85
N PRO A 257 14.53 12.91 1.72
CA PRO A 257 14.52 11.63 1.05
C PRO A 257 14.91 11.81 -0.42
N TYR A 258 15.50 10.77 -1.03
CA TYR A 258 15.68 10.70 -2.49
C TYR A 258 14.80 9.59 -3.06
N MET A 259 14.55 9.65 -4.36
CA MET A 259 13.67 8.70 -5.05
C MET A 259 14.37 8.06 -6.25
N GLU A 260 14.09 6.78 -6.48
CA GLU A 260 14.51 6.06 -7.69
C GLU A 260 13.29 5.46 -8.39
N GLY A 261 13.18 5.68 -9.70
CA GLY A 261 12.18 5.06 -10.57
C GLY A 261 12.80 3.96 -11.40
N TYR A 262 12.15 2.79 -11.45
CA TYR A 262 12.54 1.68 -12.31
C TYR A 262 11.36 1.24 -13.16
N VAL A 263 11.59 0.99 -14.46
CA VAL A 263 10.60 0.39 -15.36
C VAL A 263 11.22 -0.79 -16.10
N LEU A 264 10.64 -1.98 -15.94
CA LEU A 264 11.12 -3.20 -16.59
C LEU A 264 10.04 -3.75 -17.53
N PRO A 265 10.39 -4.11 -18.77
CA PRO A 265 9.45 -4.77 -19.68
C PRO A 265 9.15 -6.19 -19.20
N ASN A 266 7.87 -6.58 -19.24
CA ASN A 266 7.41 -7.92 -18.87
C ASN A 266 7.76 -8.95 -19.96
N THR A 267 9.05 -9.21 -20.12
CA THR A 267 9.63 -10.11 -21.12
C THR A 267 10.80 -10.87 -20.50
N ALA A 268 11.19 -12.01 -21.10
CA ALA A 268 12.41 -12.68 -20.70
C ALA A 268 13.61 -11.77 -20.93
N LEU A 269 14.30 -11.41 -19.85
CA LEU A 269 15.49 -10.57 -19.88
C LEU A 269 16.76 -11.43 -19.76
N PRO A 270 17.83 -11.12 -20.51
CA PRO A 270 19.13 -11.76 -20.35
C PRO A 270 19.68 -11.67 -18.92
N ASP A 271 20.42 -12.70 -18.52
CA ASP A 271 21.17 -12.68 -17.28
C ASP A 271 22.30 -11.63 -17.32
N GLY A 272 22.73 -11.15 -16.15
CA GLY A 272 23.83 -10.19 -16.03
C GLY A 272 23.48 -8.72 -16.35
N LEU A 273 22.26 -8.40 -16.79
CA LEU A 273 21.84 -7.00 -16.97
C LEU A 273 21.96 -6.20 -15.67
N ASN A 274 22.53 -4.99 -15.79
CA ASN A 274 22.67 -4.06 -14.68
C ASN A 274 21.33 -3.38 -14.39
N LEU A 275 20.87 -3.41 -13.13
CA LEU A 275 19.62 -2.75 -12.72
C LEU A 275 19.55 -1.28 -13.10
N ARG A 276 20.68 -0.57 -13.12
CA ARG A 276 20.76 0.84 -13.54
C ARG A 276 20.26 1.08 -14.97
N SER A 277 20.30 0.07 -15.84
CA SER A 277 19.77 0.20 -17.21
C SER A 277 18.25 0.35 -17.26
N PHE A 278 17.55 0.06 -16.16
CA PHE A 278 16.10 0.21 -16.04
C PHE A 278 15.69 1.43 -15.23
N LEU A 279 16.64 2.28 -14.81
CA LEU A 279 16.33 3.56 -14.18
C LEU A 279 15.56 4.44 -15.17
N CYS A 280 14.51 5.07 -14.68
CA CYS A 280 13.71 6.01 -15.45
C CYS A 280 13.33 7.22 -14.60
N ASP A 281 12.90 8.27 -15.28
CA ASP A 281 12.28 9.41 -14.64
C ASP A 281 10.95 8.99 -13.99
N ILE A 282 10.72 9.40 -12.76
CA ILE A 282 9.48 9.13 -12.03
C ILE A 282 8.29 9.80 -12.75
N ARG A 283 8.50 10.95 -13.38
CA ARG A 283 7.48 11.63 -14.19
C ARG A 283 7.01 10.78 -15.37
N GLU A 284 7.89 9.94 -15.92
CA GLU A 284 7.51 8.98 -16.96
C GLU A 284 6.58 7.90 -16.39
N ILE A 285 6.85 7.41 -15.18
CA ILE A 285 5.97 6.47 -14.48
C ILE A 285 4.62 7.15 -14.17
N GLU A 286 4.61 8.36 -13.61
CA GLU A 286 3.39 9.12 -13.34
C GLU A 286 2.54 9.29 -14.59
N HIS A 287 3.17 9.66 -15.71
CA HIS A 287 2.52 9.85 -17.00
C HIS A 287 1.84 8.57 -17.52
N TYR A 288 2.55 7.44 -17.54
CA TYR A 288 2.00 6.19 -18.07
C TYR A 288 1.07 5.45 -17.10
N ALA A 289 1.25 5.64 -15.79
CA ALA A 289 0.40 5.02 -14.78
C ALA A 289 -0.89 5.83 -14.50
N GLY A 290 -0.88 7.14 -14.80
CA GLY A 290 -1.95 8.04 -14.36
C GLY A 290 -1.99 8.20 -12.84
N LEU A 291 -0.83 8.12 -12.19
CA LEU A 291 -0.66 8.19 -10.74
C LEU A 291 0.22 9.38 -10.38
N LYS A 292 0.15 9.83 -9.12
CA LYS A 292 1.00 10.89 -8.61
C LYS A 292 1.76 10.41 -7.38
N PHE A 293 3.08 10.35 -7.47
CA PHE A 293 3.92 9.99 -6.32
C PHE A 293 4.33 11.27 -5.57
N PHE A 294 5.10 11.08 -4.50
CA PHE A 294 5.56 12.17 -3.64
C PHE A 294 6.25 13.29 -4.42
N ASP A 295 5.88 14.55 -4.16
CA ASP A 295 6.47 15.75 -4.79
C ASP A 295 7.88 16.12 -4.25
N GLY A 296 8.56 15.19 -3.58
CA GLY A 296 9.87 15.42 -3.01
C GLY A 296 10.96 15.56 -4.06
N CYS A 297 11.59 16.73 -4.14
CA CYS A 297 12.74 16.99 -5.01
C CYS A 297 13.86 15.97 -4.78
N PHE A 298 14.26 15.22 -5.82
CA PHE A 298 15.57 15.30 -6.50
C PHE A 298 15.74 14.10 -7.44
N GLU A 299 15.91 14.40 -8.72
CA GLU A 299 16.34 13.49 -9.78
C GLU A 299 17.79 13.05 -9.52
N ILE A 300 18.08 11.75 -9.58
CA ILE A 300 19.40 11.34 -10.05
C ILE A 300 19.36 11.54 -11.56
N SER A 301 19.85 12.68 -12.04
CA SER A 301 20.14 12.91 -13.46
C SER A 301 21.01 11.76 -13.95
N VAL A 302 20.40 10.80 -14.65
CA VAL A 302 21.13 9.81 -15.44
C VAL A 302 21.68 10.58 -16.62
N ASN A 303 22.86 11.17 -16.46
CA ASN A 303 23.64 11.64 -17.60
C ASN A 303 23.89 10.40 -18.48
N LYS A 304 23.24 10.38 -19.64
CA LYS A 304 23.52 9.44 -20.73
C LYS A 304 24.92 9.65 -21.27
#